data_AF-A0A936ZL88-F1
#
_entry.id   AF-A0A936ZL88-F1
#
_cell.length_a   1.000
_cell.length_b   1.000
_cell.length_c   1.000
_cell.angle_alpha   90.00
_cell.angle_beta   90.00
_cell.angle_gamma   90.00
#
_symmetry.space_group_name_H-M   'P 1'
#
loop_
_entity.id
_entity.type
_entity.pdbx_description
1 polymer ?
#
loop_
_entity_poly.entity_id
_entity_poly.type
_entity_poly.pdbx_seq_one_letter_code
_entity_poly.pdbx_strand_id
1 'polypeptide(L)'
;MNPNVKFAERTAVLATLDPASVAAGTVVTTWVPVANFHSFAALINTGVLGTAATLDAKLRQATDATGTGAKDIPGKAIAQIVKASGDNKQAIVECRSDDLDHDGGFAWVALSATVGVAASIFSATLLGVHPRYAPASAFNQASVVQTV
;
A
#
# COMPACT_ATOMS: atom_id res chain seq x y z
N MET A 1 16.93 1.61 -17.25
CA MET A 1 15.80 2.52 -16.98
C MET A 1 15.62 3.41 -18.19
N ASN A 2 14.43 3.48 -18.79
CA ASN A 2 14.17 4.39 -19.91
C ASN A 2 13.74 5.76 -19.34
N PRO A 3 14.59 6.80 -19.39
CA PRO A 3 14.30 8.10 -18.78
C PRO A 3 13.20 8.88 -19.51
N ASN A 4 12.81 8.45 -20.72
CA ASN A 4 11.82 9.14 -21.55
C ASN A 4 10.36 8.74 -21.24
N VAL A 5 10.14 7.69 -20.44
CA VAL A 5 8.79 7.24 -20.06
C VAL A 5 8.25 8.14 -18.95
N LYS A 6 7.02 8.65 -19.11
CA LYS A 6 6.41 9.53 -18.10
C LYS A 6 6.11 8.76 -16.82
N PHE A 7 6.09 9.46 -15.68
CA PHE A 7 5.77 8.85 -14.39
C PHE A 7 4.43 8.11 -14.42
N ALA A 8 3.37 8.75 -14.91
CA ALA A 8 2.03 8.18 -14.94
C ALA A 8 1.83 7.09 -16.02
N GLU A 9 2.80 6.91 -16.94
CA GLU A 9 2.82 5.77 -17.86
C GLU A 9 3.42 4.53 -17.19
N ARG A 10 4.27 4.72 -16.16
CA ARG A 10 4.99 3.65 -15.48
C ARG A 10 4.47 3.31 -14.08
N THR A 11 3.66 4.20 -13.50
CA THR A 11 3.13 4.07 -12.14
C THR A 11 1.63 4.32 -12.13
N ALA A 12 0.88 3.44 -11.46
CA ALA A 12 -0.57 3.53 -11.28
C ALA A 12 -0.91 3.64 -9.79
N VAL A 13 -1.96 4.38 -9.46
CA VAL A 13 -2.57 4.36 -8.12
C VAL A 13 -3.58 3.21 -8.09
N LEU A 14 -3.30 2.17 -7.30
CA LEU A 14 -4.11 0.94 -7.30
C LEU A 14 -5.15 0.90 -6.20
N ALA A 15 -4.77 1.36 -5.00
CA ALA A 15 -5.67 1.43 -3.86
C ALA A 15 -5.21 2.51 -2.89
N THR A 16 -6.14 3.02 -2.08
CA THR A 16 -5.90 4.10 -1.14
C THR A 16 -6.56 3.80 0.21
N LEU A 17 -5.93 4.29 1.27
CA LEU A 17 -6.56 4.60 2.55
C LEU A 17 -6.64 6.12 2.61
N ASP A 18 -7.83 6.64 2.38
CA ASP A 18 -8.06 8.08 2.29
C ASP A 18 -7.69 8.78 3.61
N PRO A 19 -7.24 10.05 3.56
CA PRO A 19 -6.87 10.79 4.76
C PRO A 19 -8.02 10.87 5.78
N ALA A 20 -7.83 10.25 6.94
CA ALA A 20 -8.83 10.24 8.00
C ALA A 20 -8.18 10.12 9.39
N SER A 21 -8.91 10.54 10.42
CA SER A 21 -8.60 10.18 11.81
C SER A 21 -9.16 8.79 12.08
N VAL A 22 -8.27 7.81 12.22
CA VAL A 22 -8.63 6.40 12.37
C VAL A 22 -8.47 6.00 13.83
N ALA A 23 -9.52 5.44 14.42
CA ALA A 23 -9.50 4.90 15.78
C ALA A 23 -8.58 3.66 15.88
N ALA A 24 -8.33 3.18 17.09
CA ALA A 24 -7.58 1.94 17.30
C ALA A 24 -8.21 0.78 16.52
N GLY A 25 -7.40 0.11 15.71
CA GLY A 25 -7.86 -0.95 14.82
C GLY A 25 -7.04 -1.07 13.55
N THR A 26 -7.35 -2.10 12.76
CA THR A 26 -6.70 -2.36 11.47
C THR A 26 -7.63 -1.98 10.34
N VAL A 27 -7.11 -1.22 9.39
CA VAL A 27 -7.74 -0.95 8.10
C VAL A 27 -6.87 -1.54 6.99
N VAL A 28 -7.52 -2.08 5.98
CA VAL A 28 -6.86 -2.74 4.85
C VAL A 28 -7.40 -2.15 3.57
N THR A 29 -6.53 -1.89 2.59
CA THR A 29 -6.97 -1.49 1.26
C THR A 29 -7.75 -2.61 0.59
N THR A 30 -8.39 -2.31 -0.54
CA THR A 30 -8.82 -3.36 -1.47
C THR A 30 -7.63 -4.22 -1.89
N TRP A 31 -7.89 -5.49 -2.14
CA TRP A 31 -6.91 -6.41 -2.71
C TRP A 31 -6.74 -6.13 -4.20
N VAL A 32 -5.50 -6.00 -4.65
CA VAL A 32 -5.16 -5.70 -6.05
C VAL A 32 -4.39 -6.87 -6.68
N PRO A 33 -4.71 -7.25 -7.92
CA PRO A 33 -4.08 -8.40 -8.56
C PRO A 33 -2.65 -8.05 -8.96
N VAL A 34 -1.69 -8.93 -8.67
CA VAL A 34 -0.28 -8.66 -8.98
C VAL A 34 0.10 -8.89 -10.44
N ALA A 35 -0.74 -9.60 -11.21
CA ALA A 35 -0.46 -9.99 -12.58
C ALA A 35 -0.15 -8.80 -13.52
N ASN A 36 -0.64 -7.61 -13.19
CA ASN A 36 -0.51 -6.44 -14.05
C ASN A 36 0.81 -5.66 -13.86
N PHE A 37 1.56 -5.89 -12.78
CA PHE A 37 2.75 -5.10 -12.43
C PHE A 37 3.93 -5.99 -12.00
N HIS A 38 5.16 -5.47 -12.15
CA HIS A 38 6.36 -6.15 -11.63
C HIS A 38 6.70 -5.76 -10.20
N SER A 39 6.26 -4.59 -9.74
CA SER A 39 6.58 -4.10 -8.40
C SER A 39 5.43 -3.26 -7.84
N PHE A 40 5.37 -3.21 -6.52
CA PHE A 40 4.39 -2.45 -5.76
C PHE A 40 5.10 -1.63 -4.70
N ALA A 41 4.59 -0.43 -4.47
CA ALA A 41 5.08 0.47 -3.43
C ALA A 41 3.89 1.00 -2.63
N ALA A 42 3.90 0.80 -1.32
CA ALA A 42 2.99 1.47 -0.41
C ALA A 42 3.67 2.72 0.15
N LEU A 43 3.04 3.87 -0.07
CA LEU A 43 3.41 5.13 0.55
C LEU A 43 2.44 5.40 1.70
N ILE A 44 2.95 5.54 2.91
CA ILE A 44 2.19 5.86 4.12
C ILE A 44 2.58 7.25 4.58
N ASN A 45 1.60 8.10 4.88
CA ASN A 45 1.79 9.43 5.42
C ASN A 45 1.03 9.54 6.74
N THR A 46 1.73 9.91 7.81
CA THR A 46 1.11 10.24 9.09
C THR A 46 0.86 11.74 9.18
N GLY A 47 -0.25 12.11 9.81
CA GLY A 47 -0.52 13.46 10.31
C GLY A 47 -0.19 13.53 11.80
N VAL A 48 -1.09 14.12 12.58
CA VAL A 48 -1.02 14.09 14.05
C VAL A 48 -1.46 12.71 14.55
N LEU A 49 -0.60 12.06 15.32
CA LEU A 49 -0.95 10.83 16.02
C LEU A 49 -1.58 11.17 17.39
N GLY A 50 -2.47 10.32 17.89
CA GLY A 50 -3.01 10.46 19.24
C GLY A 50 -1.96 10.21 20.33
N THR A 51 -2.21 10.67 21.55
CA THR A 51 -1.30 10.42 22.68
C THR A 51 -1.04 8.93 22.87
N ALA A 52 0.24 8.55 22.95
CA ALA A 52 0.68 7.15 23.02
C ALA A 52 0.23 6.24 21.86
N ALA A 53 -0.23 6.81 20.73
CA ALA A 53 -0.57 6.03 19.56
C ALA A 53 0.66 5.45 18.88
N THR A 54 0.42 4.33 18.21
CA THR A 54 1.35 3.67 17.31
C THR A 54 0.66 3.44 15.97
N LEU A 55 1.44 3.47 14.90
CA LEU A 55 1.03 3.08 13.56
C LEU A 55 1.99 2.00 13.05
N ASP A 56 1.41 0.84 12.76
CA ASP A 56 2.08 -0.27 12.09
C ASP A 56 1.50 -0.40 10.68
N ALA A 57 2.34 -0.63 9.69
CA ALA A 57 1.88 -0.83 8.31
C ALA A 57 2.69 -1.93 7.63
N LYS A 58 2.00 -2.74 6.81
CA LYS A 58 2.61 -3.88 6.13
C LYS A 58 1.87 -4.24 4.86
N LEU A 59 2.61 -4.78 3.89
CA LEU A 59 2.04 -5.40 2.71
C LEU A 59 1.64 -6.83 3.04
N ARG A 60 0.42 -7.19 2.65
CA ARG A 60 -0.16 -8.52 2.80
C ARG A 60 -0.47 -9.09 1.44
N GLN A 61 -0.52 -10.41 1.38
CA GLN A 61 -0.85 -11.19 0.19
C GLN A 61 -2.08 -12.07 0.41
N ALA A 62 -2.88 -12.30 -0.63
CA ALA A 62 -4.03 -13.20 -0.63
C ALA A 62 -4.11 -14.02 -1.93
N THR A 63 -4.96 -15.05 -1.92
CA THR A 63 -5.21 -15.90 -3.11
C THR A 63 -6.32 -15.33 -4.00
N ASP A 64 -7.16 -14.42 -3.48
CA ASP A 64 -8.24 -13.79 -4.22
C ASP A 64 -8.48 -12.32 -3.84
N ALA A 65 -9.42 -11.69 -4.54
CA ALA A 65 -9.83 -10.29 -4.33
C ALA A 65 -10.54 -10.03 -2.99
N THR A 66 -10.90 -11.07 -2.25
CA THR A 66 -11.63 -10.98 -0.98
C THR A 66 -10.72 -11.15 0.24
N GLY A 67 -9.45 -11.49 0.02
CA GLY A 67 -8.49 -11.71 1.09
C GLY A 67 -8.43 -13.14 1.61
N THR A 68 -8.89 -14.12 0.83
CA THR A 68 -8.80 -15.53 1.22
C THR A 68 -7.35 -15.91 1.49
N GLY A 69 -7.12 -16.56 2.63
CA GLY A 69 -5.79 -16.99 3.06
C GLY A 69 -4.84 -15.84 3.41
N ALA A 70 -5.33 -14.61 3.61
CA ALA A 70 -4.49 -13.42 3.78
C ALA A 70 -3.36 -13.61 4.80
N LYS A 71 -2.12 -13.41 4.35
CA LYS A 71 -0.93 -13.46 5.19
C LYS A 71 0.01 -12.30 4.89
N ASP A 72 0.94 -12.03 5.79
CA ASP A 72 1.90 -10.96 5.61
C ASP A 72 2.98 -11.36 4.59
N ILE A 73 3.49 -10.40 3.83
CA ILE A 73 4.66 -10.62 2.98
C ILE A 73 5.92 -10.46 3.86
N PRO A 74 6.78 -11.49 3.96
CA PRO A 74 7.95 -11.44 4.83
C PRO A 74 8.84 -10.23 4.55
N GLY A 75 9.24 -9.52 5.61
CA GLY A 75 10.12 -8.34 5.51
C GLY A 75 9.47 -7.10 4.88
N LYS A 76 8.17 -7.10 4.60
CA LYS A 76 7.43 -5.97 4.01
C LYS A 76 6.55 -5.26 5.03
N ALA A 77 7.13 -4.94 6.17
CA ALA A 77 6.51 -4.16 7.23
C ALA A 77 7.40 -2.97 7.58
N ILE A 78 6.79 -1.84 7.94
CA ILE A 78 7.52 -0.70 8.48
C ILE A 78 7.99 -1.01 9.89
N ALA A 79 9.05 -0.33 10.33
CA ALA A 79 9.26 -0.16 11.77
C ALA A 79 8.10 0.66 12.34
N GLN A 80 7.58 0.25 13.51
CA GLN A 80 6.45 0.90 14.16
C GLN A 80 6.71 2.41 14.30
N ILE A 81 5.78 3.22 13.81
CA ILE A 81 5.80 4.66 14.00
C ILE A 81 5.10 4.97 15.32
N VAL A 82 5.78 5.65 16.23
CA VAL A 82 5.25 6.00 17.55
C VAL A 82 4.99 7.50 17.65
N LYS A 83 4.01 7.90 18.46
CA LYS A 83 3.66 9.32 18.68
C LYS A 83 4.85 10.22 19.01
N ALA A 84 5.88 9.71 19.68
CA ALA A 84 7.03 10.50 20.12
C ALA A 84 7.85 11.12 18.95
N SER A 85 7.87 10.46 17.79
CA SER A 85 8.65 10.90 16.61
C SER A 85 7.87 10.82 15.29
N GLY A 86 6.62 10.35 15.36
CA GLY A 86 5.84 9.89 14.22
C GLY A 86 4.87 10.89 13.61
N ASP A 87 4.78 12.11 14.13
CA ASP A 87 3.91 13.12 13.53
C ASP A 87 4.49 13.63 12.21
N ASN A 88 3.63 13.75 11.20
CA ASN A 88 3.98 14.32 9.89
C ASN A 88 5.14 13.58 9.19
N LYS A 89 5.15 12.24 9.26
CA LYS A 89 6.20 11.38 8.70
C LYS A 89 5.69 10.58 7.52
N GLN A 90 6.64 10.07 6.73
CA GLN A 90 6.38 9.19 5.60
C GLN A 90 7.12 7.88 5.81
N ALA A 91 6.48 6.78 5.42
CA ALA A 91 7.12 5.48 5.29
C ALA A 91 6.80 4.89 3.93
N ILE A 92 7.77 4.16 3.36
CA ILE A 92 7.63 3.52 2.07
C ILE A 92 7.95 2.04 2.24
N VAL A 93 7.07 1.18 1.76
CA VAL A 93 7.28 -0.27 1.72
C VAL A 93 7.19 -0.72 0.28
N GLU A 94 8.27 -1.33 -0.23
CA GLU A 94 8.31 -1.84 -1.59
C GLU A 94 8.38 -3.37 -1.62
N CYS A 95 7.62 -3.98 -2.51
CA CYS A 95 7.74 -5.39 -2.84
C CYS A 95 7.77 -5.59 -4.35
N ARG A 96 8.44 -6.66 -4.77
CA ARG A 96 8.36 -7.18 -6.14
C ARG A 96 7.26 -8.22 -6.20
N SER A 97 6.75 -8.47 -7.41
CA SER A 97 5.85 -9.61 -7.62
C SER A 97 6.47 -10.90 -7.10
N ASP A 98 7.78 -11.06 -7.26
CA ASP A 98 8.50 -12.30 -6.90
C ASP A 98 8.69 -12.48 -5.38
N ASP A 99 8.41 -11.44 -4.58
CA ASP A 99 8.41 -11.54 -3.11
C ASP A 99 7.15 -12.26 -2.59
N LEU A 100 6.16 -12.51 -3.45
CA LEU A 100 4.95 -13.24 -3.09
C LEU A 100 5.17 -14.75 -3.11
N ASP A 101 4.36 -15.45 -2.33
CA ASP A 101 4.31 -16.90 -2.31
C ASP A 101 3.50 -17.45 -3.50
N HIS A 102 4.11 -17.46 -4.67
CA HIS A 102 3.50 -17.99 -5.90
C HIS A 102 3.22 -19.49 -5.81
N ASP A 103 4.05 -20.25 -5.10
CA ASP A 103 3.85 -21.70 -4.90
C ASP A 103 2.58 -21.98 -4.10
N GLY A 104 2.26 -21.10 -3.14
CA GLY A 104 1.00 -21.11 -2.40
C GLY A 104 -0.21 -20.51 -3.15
N GLY A 105 -0.04 -20.09 -4.41
CA GLY A 105 -1.11 -19.50 -5.22
C GLY A 105 -1.49 -18.06 -4.83
N PHE A 106 -0.62 -17.34 -4.12
CA PHE A 106 -0.87 -15.96 -3.74
C PHE A 106 -0.64 -15.01 -4.92
N ALA A 107 -1.70 -14.31 -5.32
CA ALA A 107 -1.70 -13.47 -6.52
C ALA A 107 -2.27 -12.06 -6.29
N TRP A 108 -2.56 -11.71 -5.04
CA TRP A 108 -3.18 -10.44 -4.67
C TRP A 108 -2.40 -9.76 -3.55
N VAL A 109 -2.29 -8.43 -3.61
CA VAL A 109 -1.61 -7.60 -2.60
C VAL A 109 -2.59 -6.60 -1.99
N ALA A 110 -2.45 -6.32 -0.70
CA ALA A 110 -3.10 -5.19 -0.05
C ALA A 110 -2.16 -4.54 0.97
N LEU A 111 -2.37 -3.26 1.23
CA LEU A 111 -1.73 -2.57 2.35
C LEU A 111 -2.63 -2.69 3.58
N SER A 112 -2.06 -3.14 4.68
CA SER A 112 -2.70 -3.19 5.99
C SER A 112 -2.03 -2.17 6.89
N ALA A 113 -2.81 -1.30 7.52
CA ALA A 113 -2.36 -0.33 8.51
C ALA A 113 -3.13 -0.53 9.83
N THR A 114 -2.42 -0.54 10.95
CA THR A 114 -2.99 -0.75 12.28
C THR A 114 -2.63 0.41 13.18
N VAL A 115 -3.65 1.07 13.73
CA VAL A 115 -3.52 2.06 14.79
C VAL A 115 -3.66 1.35 16.13
N GLY A 116 -2.69 1.53 17.03
CA GLY A 116 -2.67 0.82 18.32
C GLY A 116 -3.61 1.39 19.38
N VAL A 117 -3.29 2.57 19.91
CA VAL A 117 -3.90 3.10 21.15
C VAL A 117 -4.91 4.21 20.90
N ALA A 118 -4.45 5.34 20.35
CA ALA A 118 -5.26 6.54 20.21
C ALA A 118 -5.47 6.89 18.73
N ALA A 119 -6.64 7.49 18.46
CA ALA A 119 -7.03 7.86 17.11
C ALA A 119 -5.96 8.74 16.46
N SER A 120 -5.62 8.41 15.22
CA SER A 120 -4.44 8.96 14.54
C SER A 120 -4.79 9.32 13.11
N ILE A 121 -4.32 10.48 12.67
CA ILE A 121 -4.52 10.94 11.30
C ILE A 121 -3.46 10.27 10.43
N PHE A 122 -3.87 9.56 9.39
CA PHE A 122 -2.95 9.07 8.37
C PHE A 122 -3.66 8.89 7.03
N SER A 123 -2.88 8.75 5.98
CA SER A 123 -3.31 8.30 4.67
C SER A 123 -2.31 7.30 4.13
N ALA A 124 -2.73 6.47 3.19
CA ALA A 124 -1.79 5.62 2.48
C ALA A 124 -2.22 5.36 1.04
N THR A 125 -1.24 5.14 0.18
CA THR A 125 -1.46 4.88 -1.25
C THR A 125 -0.65 3.66 -1.66
N LEU A 126 -1.31 2.67 -2.23
CA LEU A 126 -0.68 1.54 -2.87
C LEU A 126 -0.51 1.82 -4.36
N LEU A 127 0.74 1.80 -4.80
CA LEU A 127 1.15 2.06 -6.17
C LEU A 127 1.57 0.77 -6.86
N GLY A 128 1.17 0.61 -8.12
CA GLY A 128 1.69 -0.37 -9.05
C GLY A 128 2.77 0.27 -9.91
N VAL A 129 3.92 -0.38 -10.03
CA VAL A 129 5.08 0.15 -10.77
C VAL A 129 5.53 -0.87 -11.81
N HIS A 130 5.88 -0.39 -12.99
CA HIS A 130 6.28 -1.19 -14.15
C HIS A 130 5.15 -2.13 -14.61
N PRO A 131 4.14 -1.59 -15.33
CA PRO A 131 3.04 -2.40 -15.83
C PRO A 131 3.54 -3.37 -16.92
N ARG A 132 2.90 -4.55 -17.02
CA ARG A 132 3.34 -5.63 -17.93
C ARG A 132 2.74 -5.54 -19.33
N TYR A 133 1.48 -5.14 -19.45
CA TYR A 133 0.68 -5.34 -20.66
C TYR A 133 0.03 -4.08 -21.24
N ALA A 134 0.01 -2.97 -20.49
CA ALA A 134 -0.59 -1.70 -20.91
C ALA A 134 0.07 -0.53 -20.16
N PRO A 135 -0.16 0.73 -20.58
CA PRO A 135 0.25 1.88 -19.79
C PRO A 135 -0.35 1.82 -18.38
N ALA A 136 0.38 2.29 -17.38
CA ALA A 136 -0.04 2.21 -15.99
C ALA A 136 -1.38 2.92 -15.72
N SER A 137 -1.64 4.01 -16.46
CA SER A 137 -2.89 4.77 -16.39
C SER A 137 -4.16 3.94 -16.63
N ALA A 138 -4.09 2.85 -17.39
CA ALA A 138 -5.20 1.94 -17.63
C ALA A 138 -5.63 1.15 -16.38
N PHE A 139 -4.78 1.11 -15.36
CA PHE A 139 -4.98 0.34 -14.13
C PHE A 139 -5.20 1.24 -12.89
N ASN A 140 -5.36 2.54 -13.09
CA ASN A 140 -5.68 3.45 -12.00
C ASN A 140 -7.02 3.08 -11.35
N GLN A 141 -7.10 3.22 -10.02
CA GLN A 141 -8.35 3.15 -9.27
C GLN A 141 -9.32 4.22 -9.78
N ALA A 142 -10.62 3.92 -9.74
CA ALA A 142 -11.69 4.83 -10.19
C ALA A 142 -11.66 6.24 -9.55
N SER A 143 -11.08 6.38 -8.35
CA SER A 143 -10.95 7.66 -7.65
C SER A 143 -9.91 8.61 -8.29
N VAL A 144 -9.07 8.13 -9.22
CA VAL A 144 -8.15 9.00 -9.97
C VAL A 144 -8.95 9.77 -11.03
N VAL A 145 -9.17 11.06 -10.78
CA VAL A 145 -9.99 11.91 -11.64
C VAL A 145 -9.24 12.38 -12.89
N GLN A 146 -7.91 12.56 -12.81
CA GLN A 146 -7.12 13.11 -13.91
C GLN A 146 -5.67 12.64 -13.87
N THR A 147 -5.04 12.56 -15.04
CA THR A 147 -3.60 12.39 -15.24
C THR A 147 -3.14 13.41 -16.28
N VAL A 148 -2.05 14.14 -16.03
CA VAL A 148 -1.49 15.19 -16.91
C VAL A 148 0.00 14.98 -17.14
#